data_AF-A0A925CBH5-F1
#
_entry.id   AF-A0A925CBH5-F1
#
_cell.length_a   1.000
_cell.length_b   1.000
_cell.length_c   1.000
_cell.angle_alpha   90.00
_cell.angle_beta   90.00
_cell.angle_gamma   90.00
#
_symmetry.space_group_name_H-M   'P 1'
#
loop_
_entity.id
_entity.type
_entity.pdbx_description
1 polymer ?
#
loop_
_entity_poly.entity_id
_entity_poly.type
_entity_poly.pdbx_seq_one_letter_code
_entity_poly.pdbx_strand_id
1 'polypeptide(L)'
;MTRRHRLIRSCSAAAALWLPALAGAQTPGTAPASSPHPAYALIDSSLRAVPIRLVSFAGITLSYLDETGAARTMTTDEIVAIAPLSWLGLDAPLPVPTSLQDEAPATVEDSPEEEVDLDPRQPRQPPKPLPPPRISQWILELADHQRFPGHAAAAQPDTADSFAWEHPLLGRLVFSIDSAAALWSHKSARPAPAPAGDDSVLLANGDTLRGLVESIGDVIKISPAGAHRPLELPWDRVTAMTIASEPALPDGPMLWLTDSTACRFNTLSLQPEGLAIEIPRAEPGSAPAAMHSVSIDPANFAAILIDTDQTSALAMAALTSQKSADDSRPRQARLGDSAAPLLAAPIELPGPMTVQWSLPVGTTRLAGWARLPDDCLDWGDCVLTVSIAQAGQAGVANVLATHRLNAESPRVRLDCDLGPPSAAPRLLTITLDQGERGPIQDRVILEHVLIRTAEPRR
;
A
#
# COMPACT_ATOMS: atom_id res chain seq x y z
N MET A 1 -14.64 33.95 37.49
CA MET A 1 -13.38 33.33 37.96
C MET A 1 -13.02 32.20 37.01
N THR A 2 -12.27 32.51 35.96
CA THR A 2 -11.93 31.59 34.87
C THR A 2 -10.49 31.12 35.04
N ARG A 3 -10.30 29.86 35.46
CA ARG A 3 -8.98 29.21 35.54
C ARG A 3 -8.56 28.74 34.15
N ARG A 4 -7.54 29.39 33.57
CA ARG A 4 -6.80 28.91 32.40
C ARG A 4 -5.79 27.87 32.86
N HIS A 5 -5.98 26.61 32.47
CA HIS A 5 -4.93 25.60 32.54
C HIS A 5 -3.99 25.77 31.34
N ARG A 6 -2.75 26.24 31.60
CA ARG A 6 -1.63 26.10 30.67
C ARG A 6 -1.06 24.70 30.83
N LEU A 7 -1.15 23.87 29.80
CA LEU A 7 -0.36 22.65 29.67
C LEU A 7 1.05 23.06 29.22
N ILE A 8 2.02 22.87 30.11
CA ILE A 8 3.45 22.99 29.83
C ILE A 8 3.87 21.67 29.19
N ARG A 9 4.23 21.68 27.90
CA ARG A 9 4.96 20.57 27.28
C ARG A 9 6.39 20.60 27.83
N SER A 10 6.73 19.60 28.64
CA SER A 10 8.09 19.31 29.07
C SER A 10 8.87 18.70 27.91
N CYS A 11 9.77 19.48 27.30
CA CYS A 11 10.83 18.97 26.44
C CYS A 11 11.88 18.27 27.30
N SER A 12 11.96 16.94 27.21
CA SER A 12 13.07 16.17 27.75
C SER A 12 14.24 16.27 26.77
N ALA A 13 15.20 17.15 27.06
CA ALA A 13 16.46 17.23 26.33
C ALA A 13 17.39 16.09 26.77
N ALA A 14 17.48 15.03 25.96
CA ALA A 14 18.59 14.09 26.06
C ALA A 14 19.79 14.71 25.32
N ALA A 15 20.81 15.12 26.08
CA ALA A 15 22.06 15.62 25.54
C ALA A 15 22.87 14.46 24.95
N ALA A 16 22.76 14.24 23.64
CA ALA A 16 23.68 13.40 22.89
C ALA A 16 24.99 14.16 22.68
N LEU A 17 26.09 13.67 23.27
CA LEU A 17 27.44 14.12 22.99
C LEU A 17 27.79 13.78 21.53
N TRP A 18 27.76 14.79 20.66
CA TRP A 18 28.23 14.70 19.28
C TRP A 18 29.76 14.64 19.25
N LEU A 19 30.30 13.49 18.83
CA LEU A 19 31.66 13.42 18.30
C LEU A 19 31.65 13.94 16.86
N PRO A 20 32.51 14.91 16.48
CA PRO A 20 32.59 15.34 15.10
C PRO A 20 33.19 14.21 14.25
N ALA A 21 32.40 13.64 13.34
CA ALA A 21 32.90 12.80 12.27
C ALA A 21 33.81 13.66 11.39
N LEU A 22 35.10 13.31 11.34
CA LEU A 22 36.05 13.87 10.39
C LEU A 22 35.53 13.60 8.96
N ALA A 23 35.09 14.66 8.28
CA ALA A 23 34.78 14.64 6.85
C ALA A 23 36.09 14.40 6.08
N GLY A 24 36.40 13.13 5.83
CA GLY A 24 37.42 12.76 4.85
C GLY A 24 36.93 13.14 3.46
N ALA A 25 37.65 14.03 2.78
CA ALA A 25 37.43 14.34 1.38
C ALA A 25 37.56 13.04 0.57
N GLN A 26 36.44 12.50 0.09
CA GLN A 26 36.46 11.38 -0.84
C GLN A 26 36.98 11.89 -2.18
N THR A 27 38.15 11.40 -2.58
CA THR A 27 38.62 11.48 -3.98
C THR A 27 37.54 10.91 -4.90
N PRO A 28 37.30 11.51 -6.09
CA PRO A 28 36.33 11.01 -7.05
C PRO A 28 36.79 9.62 -7.54
N GLY A 29 36.26 8.59 -6.87
CA GLY A 29 36.50 7.20 -7.22
C GLY A 29 35.86 6.89 -8.55
N THR A 30 36.58 6.12 -9.37
CA THR A 30 36.11 5.48 -10.59
C THR A 30 34.68 4.96 -10.40
N ALA A 31 33.76 5.36 -11.29
CA ALA A 31 32.35 5.02 -11.21
C ALA A 31 32.19 3.50 -10.98
N PRO A 32 31.49 3.06 -9.91
CA PRO A 32 31.29 1.63 -9.68
C PRO A 32 30.54 1.02 -10.86
N ALA A 33 30.97 -0.20 -11.24
CA ALA A 33 30.26 -1.03 -12.21
C ALA A 33 28.77 -1.10 -11.86
N SER A 34 27.92 -1.07 -12.89
CA SER A 34 26.45 -0.93 -12.78
C SER A 34 25.87 -1.67 -11.58
N SER A 35 25.46 -0.92 -10.55
CA SER A 35 24.78 -1.53 -9.42
C SER A 35 23.50 -2.22 -9.91
N PRO A 36 23.26 -3.48 -9.54
CA PRO A 36 22.10 -4.28 -9.98
C PRO A 36 20.78 -3.83 -9.33
N HIS A 37 20.75 -2.67 -8.66
CA HIS A 37 19.56 -2.23 -7.96
C HIS A 37 18.43 -1.90 -8.95
N PRO A 38 17.20 -2.38 -8.67
CA PRO A 38 16.02 -2.00 -9.44
C PRO A 38 15.84 -0.48 -9.40
N ALA A 39 15.29 0.04 -10.48
CA ALA A 39 14.93 1.45 -10.56
C ALA A 39 13.56 1.67 -9.91
N TYR A 40 13.41 2.81 -9.25
CA TYR A 40 12.22 3.22 -8.51
C TYR A 40 11.78 4.62 -8.93
N ALA A 41 10.58 5.01 -8.53
CA ALA A 41 10.11 6.39 -8.57
C ALA A 41 10.23 7.00 -7.17
N LEU A 42 11.00 8.08 -7.03
CA LEU A 42 10.99 8.93 -5.84
C LEU A 42 9.87 9.95 -6.00
N ILE A 43 8.96 9.99 -5.04
CA ILE A 43 7.85 10.96 -4.97
C ILE A 43 8.24 12.00 -3.93
N ASP A 44 8.46 13.23 -4.38
CA ASP A 44 8.83 14.34 -3.51
C ASP A 44 7.61 14.96 -2.81
N SER A 45 7.88 15.92 -1.94
CA SER A 45 6.88 16.70 -1.23
C SER A 45 5.90 17.44 -2.16
N SER A 46 6.31 17.79 -3.38
CA SER A 46 5.40 18.35 -4.39
C SER A 46 4.57 17.30 -5.13
N LEU A 47 4.59 16.04 -4.69
CA LEU A 47 4.02 14.87 -5.36
C LEU A 47 4.54 14.69 -6.79
N ARG A 48 5.75 15.17 -7.07
CA ARG A 48 6.44 14.88 -8.32
C ARG A 48 7.21 13.59 -8.19
N ALA A 49 6.93 12.68 -9.10
CA ALA A 49 7.65 11.44 -9.23
C ALA A 49 8.83 11.61 -10.21
N VAL A 50 10.02 11.19 -9.80
CA VAL A 50 11.24 11.14 -10.63
C VAL A 50 11.87 9.75 -10.56
N PRO A 51 12.40 9.20 -11.67
CA PRO A 51 13.05 7.90 -11.65
C PRO A 51 14.40 8.00 -10.93
N ILE A 52 14.67 7.04 -10.04
CA ILE A 52 15.90 6.96 -9.25
C ILE A 52 16.43 5.54 -9.20
N ARG A 53 17.71 5.39 -8.83
CA ARG A 53 18.26 4.13 -8.32
C ARG A 53 18.63 4.32 -6.86
N LEU A 54 18.03 3.52 -5.99
CA LEU A 54 18.29 3.59 -4.55
C LEU A 54 19.72 3.12 -4.27
N VAL A 55 20.51 3.93 -3.55
CA VAL A 55 21.88 3.58 -3.13
C VAL A 55 21.91 3.24 -1.65
N SER A 56 21.30 4.08 -0.80
CA SER A 56 21.15 3.79 0.62
C SER A 56 19.98 4.57 1.22
N PHE A 57 19.35 3.99 2.23
CA PHE A 57 18.41 4.69 3.11
C PHE A 57 18.96 4.56 4.53
N ALA A 58 19.20 5.66 5.24
CA ALA A 58 19.73 5.60 6.60
C ALA A 58 19.16 6.73 7.46
N GLY A 59 18.31 6.36 8.42
CA GLY A 59 17.64 7.31 9.31
C GLY A 59 16.81 8.32 8.51
N ILE A 60 17.24 9.58 8.52
CA ILE A 60 16.56 10.70 7.87
C ILE A 60 17.13 11.05 6.48
N THR A 61 18.07 10.28 5.95
CA THR A 61 18.75 10.60 4.70
C THR A 61 18.63 9.47 3.68
N LEU A 62 18.17 9.83 2.49
CA LEU A 62 18.13 8.99 1.30
C LEU A 62 19.31 9.36 0.40
N SER A 63 20.09 8.36 -0.04
CA SER A 63 21.07 8.52 -1.11
C SER A 63 20.63 7.71 -2.33
N TYR A 64 20.68 8.32 -3.51
CA TYR A 64 20.22 7.72 -4.75
C TYR A 64 21.01 8.23 -5.96
N LEU A 65 20.93 7.54 -7.09
CA LEU A 65 21.35 8.05 -8.39
C LEU A 65 20.13 8.58 -9.14
N ASP A 66 20.20 9.80 -9.67
CA ASP A 66 19.13 10.38 -10.50
C ASP A 66 19.10 9.77 -11.92
N GLU A 67 18.20 10.24 -12.78
CA GLU A 67 18.09 9.74 -14.17
C GLU A 67 19.36 9.91 -15.00
N THR A 68 20.27 10.82 -14.61
CA THR A 68 21.56 11.04 -15.27
C THR A 68 22.67 10.15 -14.70
N GLY A 69 22.37 9.37 -13.66
CA GLY A 69 23.35 8.57 -12.91
C GLY A 69 24.15 9.40 -11.89
N ALA A 70 23.81 10.67 -11.67
CA ALA A 70 24.50 11.49 -10.69
C ALA A 70 24.02 11.16 -9.27
N ALA A 71 24.97 11.03 -8.33
CA ALA A 71 24.67 10.78 -6.93
C ALA A 71 24.02 12.00 -6.29
N ARG A 72 22.90 11.76 -5.59
CA ARG A 72 22.10 12.76 -4.87
C ARG A 72 21.83 12.28 -3.45
N THR A 73 21.57 13.23 -2.58
CA THR A 73 21.11 12.99 -1.21
C THR A 73 19.90 13.88 -0.92
N MET A 74 18.91 13.36 -0.22
CA MET A 74 17.68 14.05 0.14
C MET A 74 17.27 13.68 1.57
N THR A 75 16.63 14.60 2.30
CA THR A 75 16.13 14.28 3.64
C THR A 75 14.72 13.67 3.58
N THR A 76 14.34 12.88 4.59
CA THR A 76 13.01 12.27 4.66
C THR A 76 11.86 13.28 4.68
N ASP A 77 12.09 14.51 5.15
CA ASP A 77 11.08 15.58 5.15
C ASP A 77 10.74 16.09 3.73
N GLU A 78 11.63 15.84 2.76
CA GLU A 78 11.45 16.22 1.36
C GLU A 78 10.83 15.08 0.52
N ILE A 79 10.76 13.87 1.09
CA ILE A 79 10.34 12.65 0.41
C ILE A 79 8.99 12.21 0.95
N VAL A 80 8.02 12.06 0.05
CA VAL A 80 6.73 11.48 0.39
C VAL A 80 6.79 9.96 0.33
N ALA A 81 7.31 9.42 -0.77
CA ALA A 81 7.30 7.99 -1.02
C ALA A 81 8.39 7.53 -2.00
N ILE A 82 8.67 6.24 -1.98
CA ILE A 82 9.45 5.52 -2.99
C ILE A 82 8.54 4.42 -3.54
N ALA A 83 8.35 4.33 -4.85
CA ALA A 83 7.41 3.41 -5.47
C ALA A 83 8.02 2.70 -6.69
N PRO A 84 7.38 1.66 -7.26
CA PRO A 84 7.82 1.07 -8.52
C PRO A 84 7.79 2.09 -9.66
N LEU A 85 8.65 1.93 -10.67
CA LEU A 85 8.69 2.84 -11.84
C LEU A 85 7.35 2.98 -12.57
N SER A 86 6.48 1.98 -12.51
CA SER A 86 5.13 2.03 -13.12
C SER A 86 4.29 3.21 -12.60
N TRP A 87 4.62 3.77 -11.42
CA TRP A 87 4.01 5.00 -10.90
C TRP A 87 4.29 6.25 -11.75
N LEU A 88 5.37 6.25 -12.53
CA LEU A 88 5.66 7.31 -13.51
C LEU A 88 4.79 7.17 -14.77
N GLY A 89 3.96 6.13 -14.82
CA GLY A 89 3.29 5.70 -16.04
C GLY A 89 4.24 5.24 -17.14
N LEU A 90 5.49 4.95 -16.76
CA LEU A 90 6.49 4.36 -17.62
C LEU A 90 6.33 2.83 -17.52
N ASP A 91 5.42 2.28 -18.32
CA ASP A 91 5.35 0.84 -18.55
C ASP A 91 6.47 0.38 -19.51
N ALA A 92 7.17 1.33 -20.13
CA ALA A 92 8.35 1.07 -20.95
C ALA A 92 9.59 0.84 -20.06
N PRO A 93 10.38 -0.23 -20.28
CA PRO A 93 11.67 -0.38 -19.62
C PRO A 93 12.52 0.86 -19.90
N LEU A 94 13.13 1.43 -18.85
CA LEU A 94 14.07 2.54 -19.01
C LEU A 94 15.13 2.16 -20.06
N PRO A 95 15.54 3.08 -20.93
CA PRO A 95 16.63 2.82 -21.87
C PRO A 95 17.86 2.38 -21.08
N VAL A 96 18.34 1.17 -21.35
CA VAL A 96 19.60 0.69 -20.78
C VAL A 96 20.69 1.66 -21.25
N PRO A 97 21.50 2.25 -20.34
CA PRO A 97 22.55 3.17 -20.76
C PRO A 97 23.46 2.49 -21.79
N THR A 98 23.61 3.14 -22.95
CA THR A 98 24.29 2.62 -24.16
C THR A 98 25.75 2.21 -23.90
N SER A 99 26.35 2.63 -22.78
CA SER A 99 27.71 2.27 -22.37
C SER A 99 27.90 0.80 -21.96
N LEU A 100 26.86 -0.05 -22.00
CA LEU A 100 26.94 -1.48 -21.65
C LEU A 100 26.70 -2.44 -22.84
N GLN A 101 26.53 -1.94 -24.07
CA GLN A 101 26.20 -2.79 -25.24
C GLN A 101 27.41 -3.23 -26.10
N ASP A 102 28.64 -2.90 -25.71
CA ASP A 102 29.85 -3.24 -26.50
C ASP A 102 30.49 -4.60 -26.17
N GLU A 103 29.90 -5.41 -25.28
CA GLU A 103 30.32 -6.81 -25.14
C GLU A 103 29.48 -7.72 -26.05
N ALA A 104 30.08 -8.08 -27.19
CA ALA A 104 29.52 -9.05 -28.12
C ALA A 104 29.18 -10.37 -27.40
N PRO A 105 27.98 -10.95 -27.62
CA PRO A 105 27.62 -12.22 -27.00
C PRO A 105 28.57 -13.32 -27.49
N ALA A 106 29.22 -13.98 -26.53
CA ALA A 106 29.97 -15.20 -26.79
C ALA A 106 29.03 -16.24 -27.41
N THR A 107 29.46 -16.80 -28.55
CA THR A 107 28.79 -17.86 -29.29
C THR A 107 28.49 -19.03 -28.34
N VAL A 108 27.20 -19.28 -28.07
CA VAL A 108 26.75 -20.46 -27.32
C VAL A 108 26.89 -21.66 -28.25
N GLU A 109 27.89 -22.51 -27.98
CA GLU A 109 28.08 -23.79 -28.67
C GLU A 109 26.98 -24.78 -28.26
N ASP A 110 26.43 -25.42 -29.29
CA ASP A 110 25.46 -26.52 -29.26
C ASP A 110 25.79 -27.57 -28.20
N SER A 111 24.92 -27.72 -27.19
CA SER A 111 24.98 -28.84 -26.25
C SER A 111 24.13 -29.99 -26.80
N PRO A 112 24.68 -31.23 -26.90
CA PRO A 112 23.97 -32.35 -27.49
C PRO A 112 22.81 -32.83 -26.61
N GLU A 113 21.72 -33.19 -27.27
CA GLU A 113 20.51 -33.78 -26.67
C GLU A 113 20.87 -35.07 -25.91
N GLU A 114 20.78 -35.03 -24.58
CA GLU A 114 21.02 -36.18 -23.71
C GLU A 114 19.77 -37.07 -23.72
N GLU A 115 19.85 -38.19 -24.46
CA GLU A 115 18.83 -39.24 -24.52
C GLU A 115 18.73 -39.93 -23.16
N VAL A 116 17.67 -39.64 -22.41
CA VAL A 116 17.41 -40.19 -21.07
C VAL A 116 17.02 -41.66 -21.18
N ASP A 117 18.01 -42.55 -21.04
CA ASP A 117 17.84 -44.00 -20.95
C ASP A 117 17.16 -44.38 -19.61
N LEU A 118 15.86 -44.65 -19.67
CA LEU A 118 15.05 -45.05 -18.51
C LEU A 118 15.30 -46.53 -18.21
N ASP A 119 16.27 -46.82 -17.33
CA ASP A 119 16.56 -48.18 -16.84
C ASP A 119 15.31 -48.81 -16.16
N PRO A 120 14.72 -49.88 -16.75
CA PRO A 120 13.51 -50.52 -16.23
C PRO A 120 13.72 -51.29 -14.91
N ARG A 121 14.93 -51.29 -14.33
CA ARG A 121 15.26 -52.00 -13.08
C ARG A 121 15.37 -51.12 -11.85
N GLN A 122 15.15 -49.80 -11.95
CA GLN A 122 15.13 -48.97 -10.75
C GLN A 122 13.94 -49.34 -9.85
N PRO A 123 14.18 -49.77 -8.60
CA PRO A 123 13.10 -50.02 -7.64
C PRO A 123 12.32 -48.72 -7.46
N ARG A 124 11.00 -48.77 -7.73
CA ARG A 124 10.09 -47.64 -7.54
C ARG A 124 10.34 -47.05 -6.16
N GLN A 125 10.92 -45.85 -6.10
CA GLN A 125 11.03 -45.13 -4.84
C GLN A 125 9.61 -45.04 -4.25
N PRO A 126 9.42 -45.38 -2.96
CA PRO A 126 8.14 -45.15 -2.31
C PRO A 126 7.76 -43.69 -2.56
N PRO A 127 6.48 -43.40 -2.89
CA PRO A 127 6.06 -42.05 -3.21
C PRO A 127 6.53 -41.12 -2.09
N LYS A 128 7.34 -40.12 -2.45
CA LYS A 128 7.78 -39.08 -1.53
C LYS A 128 6.53 -38.61 -0.78
N PRO A 129 6.48 -38.68 0.57
CA PRO A 129 5.30 -38.29 1.32
C PRO A 129 4.85 -36.92 0.80
N LEU A 130 3.57 -36.85 0.40
CA LEU A 130 2.99 -35.61 -0.09
C LEU A 130 3.37 -34.52 0.91
N PRO A 131 3.94 -33.38 0.47
CA PRO A 131 4.18 -32.28 1.38
C PRO A 131 2.87 -32.01 2.13
N PRO A 132 2.93 -31.68 3.44
CA PRO A 132 1.72 -31.37 4.20
C PRO A 132 0.86 -30.39 3.39
N PRO A 133 -0.48 -30.53 3.43
CA PRO A 133 -1.36 -29.67 2.67
C PRO A 133 -0.91 -28.23 2.87
N ARG A 134 -0.62 -27.53 1.77
CA ARG A 134 -0.20 -26.12 1.82
C ARG A 134 -1.27 -25.42 2.64
N ILE A 135 -0.92 -25.01 3.85
CA ILE A 135 -1.80 -24.22 4.71
C ILE A 135 -2.29 -23.09 3.81
N SER A 136 -3.62 -22.99 3.66
CA SER A 136 -4.25 -21.92 2.92
C SER A 136 -3.61 -20.62 3.38
N GLN A 137 -3.00 -19.87 2.47
CA GLN A 137 -2.43 -18.58 2.83
C GLN A 137 -3.61 -17.66 3.21
N TRP A 138 -3.59 -17.19 4.45
CA TRP A 138 -4.50 -16.20 4.97
C TRP A 138 -3.84 -14.83 4.89
N ILE A 139 -4.65 -13.78 4.85
CA ILE A 139 -4.21 -12.40 4.98
C ILE A 139 -4.84 -11.86 6.26
N LEU A 140 -4.01 -11.38 7.17
CA LEU A 140 -4.43 -10.57 8.30
C LEU A 140 -4.31 -9.10 7.91
N GLU A 141 -5.37 -8.32 8.08
CA GLU A 141 -5.34 -6.86 8.02
C GLU A 141 -5.62 -6.27 9.40
N LEU A 142 -4.83 -5.28 9.80
CA LEU A 142 -5.00 -4.52 11.02
C LEU A 142 -5.85 -3.27 10.78
N ALA A 143 -6.36 -2.68 11.85
CA ALA A 143 -7.19 -1.47 11.83
C ALA A 143 -6.50 -0.27 11.18
N ASP A 144 -5.17 -0.23 11.17
CA ASP A 144 -4.34 0.80 10.54
C ASP A 144 -3.87 0.43 9.11
N HIS A 145 -4.52 -0.54 8.47
CA HIS A 145 -4.24 -1.02 7.11
C HIS A 145 -2.91 -1.76 6.91
N GLN A 146 -2.19 -2.09 7.99
CA GLN A 146 -1.11 -3.07 7.87
C GLN A 146 -1.68 -4.45 7.47
N ARG A 147 -0.96 -5.18 6.61
CA ARG A 147 -1.35 -6.46 6.06
C ARG A 147 -0.23 -7.47 6.15
N PHE A 148 -0.56 -8.67 6.60
CA PHE A 148 0.38 -9.75 6.87
C PHE A 148 -0.14 -11.06 6.24
N PRO A 149 0.32 -11.45 5.04
CA PRO A 149 0.08 -12.79 4.54
C PRO A 149 0.74 -13.84 5.45
N GLY A 150 0.04 -14.93 5.72
CA GLY A 150 0.55 -15.96 6.62
C GLY A 150 -0.54 -16.88 7.15
N HIS A 151 -0.36 -17.35 8.38
CA HIS A 151 -1.34 -18.16 9.09
C HIS A 151 -1.22 -17.95 10.61
N ALA A 152 -2.31 -18.20 11.33
CA ALA A 152 -2.26 -18.19 12.78
C ALA A 152 -1.34 -19.29 13.30
N ALA A 153 -0.54 -18.97 14.30
CA ALA A 153 0.29 -19.90 15.04
C ALA A 153 -0.38 -20.26 16.37
N ALA A 154 -0.01 -21.41 16.95
CA ALA A 154 -0.44 -21.77 18.30
C ALA A 154 -0.12 -20.63 19.27
N ALA A 155 -1.13 -20.13 19.99
CA ALA A 155 -0.98 -19.03 20.92
C ALA A 155 0.04 -19.36 22.03
N GLN A 156 0.75 -18.36 22.50
CA GLN A 156 1.57 -18.52 23.71
C GLN A 156 0.62 -18.52 24.91
N PRO A 157 0.75 -19.47 25.87
CA PRO A 157 -0.29 -19.75 26.87
C PRO A 157 -0.65 -18.59 27.81
N ASP A 158 0.13 -17.50 27.83
CA ASP A 158 0.05 -16.46 28.87
C ASP A 158 -0.44 -15.09 28.38
N THR A 159 -0.80 -14.93 27.09
CA THR A 159 -1.19 -13.61 26.56
C THR A 159 -2.66 -13.58 26.12
N ALA A 160 -3.54 -13.37 27.11
CA ALA A 160 -4.95 -13.04 26.88
C ALA A 160 -5.05 -11.87 25.87
N ASP A 161 -6.02 -11.95 24.96
CA ASP A 161 -6.32 -10.93 23.93
C ASP A 161 -5.24 -10.74 22.84
N SER A 162 -4.34 -11.71 22.66
CA SER A 162 -3.36 -11.70 21.59
C SER A 162 -3.31 -13.02 20.83
N PHE A 163 -2.76 -12.99 19.62
CA PHE A 163 -2.49 -14.17 18.84
C PHE A 163 -1.16 -14.08 18.10
N ALA A 164 -0.57 -15.23 17.84
CA ALA A 164 0.66 -15.35 17.07
C ALA A 164 0.33 -15.57 15.58
N TRP A 165 1.18 -15.03 14.71
CA TRP A 165 1.04 -15.12 13.26
C TRP A 165 2.38 -15.52 12.65
N GLU A 166 2.41 -16.61 11.89
CA GLU A 166 3.60 -17.04 11.16
C GLU A 166 3.61 -16.40 9.78
N HIS A 167 4.54 -15.46 9.57
CA HIS A 167 4.76 -14.76 8.32
C HIS A 167 5.94 -15.39 7.55
N PRO A 168 5.83 -15.63 6.22
CA PRO A 168 6.90 -16.25 5.43
C PRO A 168 8.24 -15.50 5.48
N LEU A 169 8.21 -14.17 5.34
CA LEU A 169 9.41 -13.32 5.36
C LEU A 169 9.78 -12.78 6.75
N LEU A 170 8.80 -12.30 7.52
CA LEU A 170 9.03 -11.63 8.80
C LEU A 170 9.14 -12.59 10.00
N GLY A 171 8.85 -13.88 9.81
CA GLY A 171 8.82 -14.87 10.88
C GLY A 171 7.59 -14.73 11.77
N ARG A 172 7.74 -15.07 13.06
CA ARG A 172 6.63 -15.10 14.00
C ARG A 172 6.33 -13.71 14.58
N LEU A 173 5.13 -13.21 14.30
CA LEU A 173 4.60 -11.95 14.79
C LEU A 173 3.55 -12.20 15.87
N VAL A 174 3.27 -11.20 16.70
CA VAL A 174 2.23 -11.24 17.74
C VAL A 174 1.40 -9.98 17.61
N PHE A 175 0.08 -10.12 17.59
CA PHE A 175 -0.87 -9.03 17.44
C PHE A 175 -1.94 -9.10 18.53
N SER A 176 -2.50 -7.94 18.88
CA SER A 176 -3.74 -7.89 19.68
C SER A 176 -4.94 -8.23 18.79
N ILE A 177 -5.91 -8.96 19.33
CA ILE A 177 -7.17 -9.23 18.62
C ILE A 177 -7.89 -7.93 18.27
N ASP A 178 -7.89 -6.95 19.17
CA ASP A 178 -8.53 -5.64 18.97
C ASP A 178 -7.88 -4.83 17.83
N SER A 179 -6.61 -5.10 17.52
CA SER A 179 -5.91 -4.44 16.41
C SER A 179 -6.23 -5.06 15.05
N ALA A 180 -6.74 -6.29 15.00
CA ALA A 180 -7.14 -6.92 13.76
C ALA A 180 -8.42 -6.24 13.24
N ALA A 181 -8.51 -6.00 11.94
CA ALA A 181 -9.73 -5.52 11.28
C ALA A 181 -10.40 -6.65 10.49
N ALA A 182 -9.60 -7.46 9.80
CA ALA A 182 -10.11 -8.55 8.99
C ALA A 182 -9.09 -9.67 8.80
N LEU A 183 -9.59 -10.90 8.64
CA LEU A 183 -8.80 -12.05 8.20
C LEU A 183 -9.55 -12.74 7.06
N TRP A 184 -8.86 -13.11 5.98
CA TRP A 184 -9.48 -13.86 4.89
C TRP A 184 -8.48 -14.75 4.17
N SER A 185 -8.98 -15.83 3.57
CA SER A 185 -8.19 -16.67 2.69
C SER A 185 -7.81 -15.91 1.42
N HIS A 186 -6.59 -16.09 0.91
CA HIS A 186 -6.14 -15.49 -0.36
C HIS A 186 -7.03 -15.86 -1.56
N LYS A 187 -7.86 -16.91 -1.45
CA LYS A 187 -8.83 -17.31 -2.49
C LYS A 187 -10.17 -16.58 -2.39
N SER A 188 -10.36 -15.79 -1.33
CA SER A 188 -11.60 -15.08 -1.04
C SER A 188 -11.41 -13.59 -1.30
N ALA A 189 -12.50 -12.92 -1.66
CA ALA A 189 -12.52 -11.46 -1.65
C ALA A 189 -12.31 -10.94 -0.22
N ARG A 190 -11.68 -9.78 -0.09
CA ARG A 190 -11.60 -9.06 1.17
C ARG A 190 -13.02 -8.83 1.71
N PRO A 191 -13.32 -9.20 2.96
CA PRO A 191 -14.64 -9.00 3.52
C PRO A 191 -14.92 -7.51 3.67
N ALA A 192 -16.20 -7.13 3.55
CA ALA A 192 -16.63 -5.78 3.88
C ALA A 192 -16.36 -5.48 5.36
N PRO A 193 -16.16 -4.21 5.75
CA PRO A 193 -16.00 -3.85 7.17
C PRO A 193 -17.15 -4.38 8.03
N ALA A 194 -16.83 -4.78 9.26
CA ALA A 194 -17.85 -5.26 10.21
C ALA A 194 -18.90 -4.15 10.45
N PRO A 195 -20.20 -4.50 10.56
CA PRO A 195 -21.18 -3.56 11.09
C PRO A 195 -20.79 -3.16 12.52
N ALA A 196 -21.05 -1.91 12.91
CA ALA A 196 -20.65 -1.42 14.22
C ALA A 196 -21.18 -2.29 15.37
N GLY A 197 -20.27 -2.78 16.21
CA GLY A 197 -20.60 -3.38 17.52
C GLY A 197 -20.47 -4.91 17.63
N ASP A 198 -20.42 -5.65 16.52
CA ASP A 198 -20.26 -7.12 16.56
C ASP A 198 -19.19 -7.59 15.56
N ASP A 199 -18.35 -8.54 15.97
CA ASP A 199 -17.49 -9.26 15.03
C ASP A 199 -18.32 -10.22 14.20
N SER A 200 -17.80 -10.59 13.02
CA SER A 200 -18.45 -11.53 12.14
C SER A 200 -17.48 -12.55 11.56
N VAL A 201 -17.95 -13.80 11.45
CA VAL A 201 -17.20 -14.91 10.86
C VAL A 201 -18.04 -15.52 9.74
N LEU A 202 -17.55 -15.39 8.51
CA LEU A 202 -18.12 -16.02 7.32
C LEU A 202 -17.59 -17.45 7.21
N LEU A 203 -18.50 -18.43 7.23
CA LEU A 203 -18.19 -19.84 7.14
C LEU A 203 -18.06 -20.31 5.68
N ALA A 204 -17.43 -21.46 5.49
CA ALA A 204 -17.21 -22.09 4.18
C ALA A 204 -18.51 -22.48 3.46
N ASN A 205 -19.60 -22.68 4.21
CA ASN A 205 -20.94 -22.95 3.65
C ASN A 205 -21.72 -21.67 3.28
N GLY A 206 -21.15 -20.48 3.49
CA GLY A 206 -21.78 -19.19 3.22
C GLY A 206 -22.55 -18.58 4.40
N ASP A 207 -22.69 -19.29 5.52
CA ASP A 207 -23.35 -18.74 6.72
C ASP A 207 -22.44 -17.70 7.41
N THR A 208 -23.05 -16.72 8.08
CA THR A 208 -22.33 -15.72 8.88
C THR A 208 -22.71 -15.85 10.35
N LEU A 209 -21.72 -16.08 11.20
CA LEU A 209 -21.85 -16.02 12.65
C LEU A 209 -21.50 -14.62 13.15
N ARG A 210 -22.24 -14.12 14.12
CA ARG A 210 -21.98 -12.82 14.77
C ARG A 210 -21.80 -13.01 16.27
N GLY A 211 -20.87 -12.28 16.86
CA GLY A 211 -20.51 -12.41 18.26
C GLY A 211 -19.16 -11.75 18.55
N LEU A 212 -18.62 -11.95 19.74
CA LEU A 212 -17.28 -11.51 20.11
C LEU A 212 -16.27 -12.61 19.76
N VAL A 213 -15.23 -12.30 19.00
CA VAL A 213 -14.10 -13.21 18.75
C VAL A 213 -13.17 -13.17 19.97
N GLU A 214 -13.19 -14.23 20.77
CA GLU A 214 -12.43 -14.32 22.02
C GLU A 214 -10.98 -14.76 21.81
N SER A 215 -10.71 -15.56 20.77
CA SER A 215 -9.34 -16.03 20.48
C SER A 215 -9.15 -16.46 19.03
N ILE A 216 -7.96 -16.19 18.50
CA ILE A 216 -7.49 -16.65 17.19
C ILE A 216 -6.25 -17.52 17.44
N GLY A 217 -6.30 -18.81 17.12
CA GLY A 217 -5.18 -19.74 17.36
C GLY A 217 -5.31 -20.97 16.48
N ASP A 218 -5.16 -22.17 17.04
CA ASP A 218 -5.42 -23.43 16.31
C ASP A 218 -6.89 -23.55 15.86
N VAL A 219 -7.79 -22.93 16.62
CA VAL A 219 -9.21 -22.74 16.30
C VAL A 219 -9.57 -21.28 16.54
N ILE A 220 -10.63 -20.82 15.88
CA ILE A 220 -11.25 -19.52 16.14
C ILE A 220 -12.34 -19.74 17.19
N LYS A 221 -12.32 -18.95 18.28
CA LYS A 221 -13.38 -18.96 19.29
C LYS A 221 -14.22 -17.72 19.15
N ILE A 222 -15.52 -17.91 18.91
CA ILE A 222 -16.50 -16.83 18.85
C ILE A 222 -17.59 -17.09 19.88
N SER A 223 -18.01 -16.05 20.60
CA SER A 223 -19.13 -16.08 21.54
C SER A 223 -20.33 -15.37 20.92
N PRO A 224 -21.29 -16.10 20.32
CA PRO A 224 -22.51 -15.50 19.78
C PRO A 224 -23.31 -14.79 20.87
N ALA A 225 -24.02 -13.73 20.48
CA ALA A 225 -24.90 -13.01 21.40
C ALA A 225 -25.92 -13.97 22.06
N GLY A 226 -25.90 -14.02 23.40
CA GLY A 226 -26.78 -14.88 24.19
C GLY A 226 -26.30 -16.34 24.37
N ALA A 227 -25.16 -16.73 23.79
CA ALA A 227 -24.57 -18.03 24.04
C ALA A 227 -23.84 -18.07 25.39
N HIS A 228 -23.99 -19.17 26.14
CA HIS A 228 -23.29 -19.37 27.43
C HIS A 228 -21.87 -19.92 27.28
N ARG A 229 -21.50 -20.38 26.06
CA ARG A 229 -20.19 -20.95 25.78
C ARG A 229 -19.71 -20.50 24.40
N PRO A 230 -18.41 -20.20 24.24
CA PRO A 230 -17.84 -19.92 22.94
C PRO A 230 -17.97 -21.14 22.01
N LEU A 231 -18.22 -20.87 20.74
CA LEU A 231 -18.16 -21.84 19.66
C LEU A 231 -16.74 -21.91 19.12
N GLU A 232 -16.18 -23.11 19.06
CA GLU A 232 -14.86 -23.37 18.47
C GLU A 232 -15.01 -23.74 16.99
N LEU A 233 -14.37 -22.95 16.13
CA LEU A 233 -14.43 -23.07 14.68
C LEU A 233 -13.04 -23.46 14.15
N PRO A 234 -12.89 -24.64 13.52
CA PRO A 234 -11.65 -24.97 12.83
C PRO A 234 -11.49 -24.11 11.56
N TRP A 235 -10.24 -23.80 11.20
CA TRP A 235 -9.91 -22.91 10.08
C TRP A 235 -10.47 -23.37 8.73
N ASP A 236 -10.63 -24.67 8.51
CA ASP A 236 -11.19 -25.23 7.28
C ASP A 236 -12.67 -24.91 7.09
N ARG A 237 -13.36 -24.46 8.14
CA ARG A 237 -14.75 -24.01 8.10
C ARG A 237 -14.90 -22.51 8.00
N VAL A 238 -13.82 -21.74 8.09
CA VAL A 238 -13.86 -20.28 8.01
C VAL A 238 -13.39 -19.83 6.63
N THR A 239 -14.08 -18.85 6.06
CA THR A 239 -13.74 -18.22 4.77
C THR A 239 -13.12 -16.85 5.00
N ALA A 240 -13.72 -16.08 5.91
CA ALA A 240 -13.30 -14.75 6.29
C ALA A 240 -13.82 -14.40 7.68
N MET A 241 -13.20 -13.42 8.32
CA MET A 241 -13.56 -12.86 9.61
C MET A 241 -13.37 -11.35 9.56
N THR A 242 -14.26 -10.61 10.21
CA THR A 242 -14.19 -9.16 10.38
C THR A 242 -14.33 -8.85 11.85
N ILE A 243 -13.40 -8.07 12.39
CA ILE A 243 -13.42 -7.64 13.78
C ILE A 243 -13.96 -6.21 13.82
N ALA A 244 -14.82 -5.92 14.79
CA ALA A 244 -15.41 -4.61 15.00
C ALA A 244 -14.42 -3.63 15.63
N SER A 245 -13.33 -3.34 14.93
CA SER A 245 -12.32 -2.37 15.35
C SER A 245 -12.56 -1.00 14.73
N GLU A 246 -12.25 0.07 15.47
CA GLU A 246 -12.29 1.43 14.95
C GLU A 246 -11.22 1.58 13.86
N PRO A 247 -11.57 1.95 12.61
CA PRO A 247 -10.59 2.16 11.56
C PRO A 247 -9.59 3.25 11.98
N ALA A 248 -8.32 2.93 11.89
CA ALA A 248 -7.23 3.85 12.19
C ALA A 248 -6.49 4.21 10.90
N LEU A 249 -5.91 5.41 10.87
CA LEU A 249 -4.92 5.72 9.85
C LEU A 249 -3.57 5.11 10.25
N PRO A 250 -2.73 4.72 9.28
CA PRO A 250 -1.34 4.39 9.57
C PRO A 250 -0.65 5.57 10.26
N ASP A 251 0.05 5.28 11.34
CA ASP A 251 0.85 6.23 12.10
C ASP A 251 2.33 6.00 11.79
N GLY A 252 3.04 6.97 11.22
CA GLY A 252 4.42 6.79 10.78
C GLY A 252 4.61 5.89 9.54
N PRO A 253 5.88 5.68 9.12
CA PRO A 253 6.18 5.23 7.77
C PRO A 253 5.81 3.76 7.53
N MET A 254 5.37 3.49 6.30
CA MET A 254 4.84 2.21 5.86
C MET A 254 5.68 1.63 4.72
N LEU A 255 5.87 0.31 4.74
CA LEU A 255 6.59 -0.47 3.75
C LEU A 255 5.64 -1.49 3.10
N TRP A 256 5.73 -1.63 1.78
CA TRP A 256 5.07 -2.67 1.01
C TRP A 256 6.09 -3.62 0.42
N LEU A 257 5.78 -4.91 0.50
CA LEU A 257 6.54 -5.99 -0.12
C LEU A 257 5.75 -6.63 -1.27
N THR A 258 6.44 -7.36 -2.13
CA THR A 258 5.87 -8.04 -3.31
C THR A 258 4.93 -9.20 -2.96
N ASP A 259 5.00 -9.73 -1.74
CA ASP A 259 4.09 -10.76 -1.23
C ASP A 259 2.76 -10.18 -0.69
N SER A 260 2.51 -8.89 -0.91
CA SER A 260 1.36 -8.12 -0.41
C SER A 260 1.43 -7.75 1.07
N THR A 261 2.58 -7.95 1.73
CA THR A 261 2.82 -7.38 3.07
C THR A 261 2.77 -5.86 3.01
N ALA A 262 2.08 -5.26 3.97
CA ALA A 262 2.12 -3.82 4.23
C ALA A 262 2.36 -3.64 5.73
N CYS A 263 3.47 -3.08 6.15
CA CYS A 263 3.77 -2.96 7.57
C CYS A 263 4.43 -1.63 7.92
N ARG A 264 4.23 -1.18 9.15
CA ARG A 264 4.99 -0.06 9.70
C ARG A 264 6.44 -0.46 9.92
N PHE A 265 7.34 0.50 9.83
CA PHE A 265 8.73 0.32 10.25
C PHE A 265 9.23 1.54 11.02
N ASN A 266 10.26 1.36 11.83
CA ASN A 266 10.93 2.45 12.54
C ASN A 266 12.21 2.86 11.82
N THR A 267 13.01 1.85 11.47
CA THR A 267 14.29 2.04 10.79
C THR A 267 14.30 1.21 9.53
N LEU A 268 14.78 1.81 8.46
CA LEU A 268 15.08 1.16 7.19
C LEU A 268 16.54 1.40 6.88
N SER A 269 17.29 0.34 6.58
CA SER A 269 18.67 0.43 6.16
C SER A 269 18.95 -0.50 4.99
N LEU A 270 19.43 0.05 3.88
CA LEU A 270 19.89 -0.76 2.76
C LEU A 270 21.34 -1.18 3.00
N GLN A 271 21.57 -2.47 3.15
CA GLN A 271 22.86 -3.12 3.40
C GLN A 271 23.28 -3.93 2.16
N PRO A 272 24.57 -4.29 2.02
CA PRO A 272 25.04 -5.13 0.90
C PRO A 272 24.29 -6.47 0.78
N GLU A 273 23.90 -7.05 1.90
CA GLU A 273 23.17 -8.33 2.01
C GLU A 273 21.65 -8.20 1.83
N GLY A 274 21.09 -6.99 1.90
CA GLY A 274 19.67 -6.75 1.74
C GLY A 274 19.14 -5.54 2.48
N LEU A 275 17.82 -5.46 2.59
CA LEU A 275 17.10 -4.39 3.26
C LEU A 275 16.85 -4.79 4.72
N ALA A 276 17.59 -4.20 5.64
CA ALA A 276 17.38 -4.36 7.07
C ALA A 276 16.25 -3.43 7.53
N ILE A 277 15.20 -4.01 8.11
CA ILE A 277 14.00 -3.31 8.57
C ILE A 277 13.81 -3.60 10.04
N GLU A 278 13.54 -2.56 10.83
CA GLU A 278 13.10 -2.68 12.22
C GLU A 278 11.58 -2.45 12.28
N ILE A 279 10.84 -3.50 12.59
CA ILE A 279 9.38 -3.47 12.71
C ILE A 279 9.01 -3.31 14.18
N PRO A 280 8.12 -2.35 14.53
CA PRO A 280 7.62 -2.22 15.89
C PRO A 280 6.81 -3.47 16.25
N ARG A 281 7.20 -4.17 17.32
CA ARG A 281 6.40 -5.27 17.85
C ARG A 281 5.24 -4.70 18.64
N ALA A 282 4.01 -5.03 18.25
CA ALA A 282 2.82 -4.71 19.03
C ALA A 282 2.79 -5.59 20.29
N GLU A 283 3.46 -5.16 21.36
CA GLU A 283 3.33 -5.84 22.66
C GLU A 283 2.10 -5.29 23.41
N PRO A 284 1.17 -6.15 23.84
CA PRO A 284 0.04 -5.73 24.66
C PRO A 284 0.52 -5.13 26.00
N GLY A 285 0.32 -3.84 26.20
CA GLY A 285 0.22 -3.24 27.53
C GLY A 285 1.45 -2.63 28.22
N SER A 286 2.68 -2.56 27.64
CA SER A 286 3.78 -1.82 28.31
C SER A 286 5.09 -1.61 27.52
N ALA A 287 5.68 -0.40 27.67
CA ALA A 287 7.08 0.06 27.41
C ALA A 287 7.65 -0.15 25.97
N PRO A 288 8.80 0.45 25.57
CA PRO A 288 9.12 0.64 24.15
C PRO A 288 9.19 -0.70 23.43
N ALA A 289 8.37 -0.81 22.37
CA ALA A 289 8.21 -2.01 21.56
C ALA A 289 9.57 -2.66 21.30
N ALA A 290 9.72 -3.93 21.71
CA ALA A 290 10.87 -4.72 21.32
C ALA A 290 11.00 -4.66 19.80
N MET A 291 12.17 -4.26 19.29
CA MET A 291 12.37 -4.12 17.86
C MET A 291 12.66 -5.48 17.24
N HIS A 292 11.90 -5.84 16.21
CA HIS A 292 12.16 -7.03 15.41
C HIS A 292 12.93 -6.60 14.16
N SER A 293 14.20 -6.99 14.08
CA SER A 293 15.05 -6.70 12.92
C SER A 293 15.00 -7.87 11.94
N VAL A 294 14.64 -7.58 10.69
CA VAL A 294 14.55 -8.56 9.61
C VAL A 294 15.36 -8.05 8.42
N SER A 295 16.14 -8.94 7.80
CA SER A 295 16.78 -8.67 6.50
C SER A 295 15.92 -9.24 5.38
N ILE A 296 15.56 -8.41 4.42
CA ILE A 296 14.71 -8.76 3.28
C ILE A 296 15.48 -8.55 1.98
N ASP A 297 15.35 -9.48 1.04
CA ASP A 297 15.89 -9.30 -0.31
C ASP A 297 15.30 -8.02 -0.95
N PRO A 298 16.11 -7.09 -1.47
CA PRO A 298 15.63 -5.90 -2.18
C PRO A 298 14.68 -6.21 -3.35
N ALA A 299 14.73 -7.42 -3.93
CA ALA A 299 13.78 -7.86 -4.95
C ALA A 299 12.35 -8.02 -4.42
N ASN A 300 12.17 -8.22 -3.11
CA ASN A 300 10.86 -8.28 -2.46
C ASN A 300 10.31 -6.90 -2.08
N PHE A 301 11.06 -5.82 -2.33
CA PHE A 301 10.63 -4.47 -2.04
C PHE A 301 9.66 -3.94 -3.10
N ALA A 302 8.49 -3.48 -2.69
CA ALA A 302 7.51 -2.87 -3.59
C ALA A 302 7.47 -1.34 -3.45
N ALA A 303 7.24 -0.80 -2.25
CA ALA A 303 7.15 0.65 -2.04
C ALA A 303 7.37 1.07 -0.58
N ILE A 304 7.62 2.36 -0.35
CA ILE A 304 7.66 3.02 0.97
C ILE A 304 6.79 4.28 0.92
N LEU A 305 5.98 4.48 1.95
CA LEU A 305 5.36 5.77 2.27
C LEU A 305 6.03 6.31 3.53
N ILE A 306 6.72 7.43 3.43
CA ILE A 306 7.48 8.03 4.54
C ILE A 306 6.59 9.00 5.32
N ASP A 307 5.92 9.90 4.61
CA ASP A 307 5.10 10.97 5.19
C ASP A 307 3.61 10.56 5.22
N THR A 308 3.27 9.62 6.09
CA THR A 308 1.88 9.16 6.30
C THR A 308 0.99 10.22 6.95
N ASP A 309 1.59 11.17 7.67
CA ASP A 309 0.86 12.19 8.40
C ASP A 309 0.31 13.27 7.49
N GLN A 310 1.01 13.57 6.39
CA GLN A 310 0.58 14.58 5.42
C GLN A 310 0.10 13.98 4.11
N THR A 311 0.32 12.69 3.84
CA THR A 311 -0.05 12.05 2.58
C THR A 311 -1.05 10.92 2.78
N SER A 312 -2.11 10.90 1.97
CA SER A 312 -2.98 9.72 1.83
C SER A 312 -3.43 9.49 0.41
N ALA A 313 -3.86 8.29 0.10
CA ALA A 313 -4.52 8.02 -1.17
C ALA A 313 -5.94 8.60 -1.23
N LEU A 314 -6.39 8.99 -2.44
CA LEU A 314 -7.78 9.34 -2.72
C LEU A 314 -8.73 8.16 -2.45
N ALA A 315 -8.24 6.93 -2.66
CA ALA A 315 -8.96 5.69 -2.35
C ALA A 315 -9.42 5.59 -0.87
N MET A 316 -8.71 6.27 0.04
CA MET A 316 -9.07 6.30 1.47
C MET A 316 -9.98 7.48 1.83
N ALA A 317 -10.20 8.43 0.92
CA ALA A 317 -11.05 9.57 1.18
C ALA A 317 -12.53 9.15 1.19
N ALA A 318 -13.32 9.77 2.07
CA ALA A 318 -14.73 9.43 2.21
C ALA A 318 -15.52 9.84 0.95
N LEU A 319 -16.01 8.83 0.23
CA LEU A 319 -16.91 9.03 -0.90
C LEU A 319 -18.24 9.62 -0.38
N THR A 320 -18.54 10.85 -0.76
CA THR A 320 -19.71 11.60 -0.28
C THR A 320 -20.92 11.41 -1.17
N SER A 321 -20.71 11.41 -2.50
CA SER A 321 -21.79 11.17 -3.46
C SER A 321 -21.24 10.60 -4.77
N GLN A 322 -22.10 9.89 -5.50
CA GLN A 322 -21.85 9.51 -6.88
C GLN A 322 -23.17 9.54 -7.64
N LYS A 323 -23.14 10.01 -8.89
CA LYS A 323 -24.32 10.11 -9.76
C LYS A 323 -23.92 9.71 -11.17
N SER A 324 -24.58 8.71 -11.74
CA SER A 324 -24.46 8.41 -13.17
C SER A 324 -25.38 9.33 -13.97
N ALA A 325 -25.05 9.62 -15.23
CA ALA A 325 -25.95 10.40 -16.08
C ALA A 325 -27.22 9.62 -16.49
N ASP A 326 -27.15 8.29 -16.51
CA ASP A 326 -28.29 7.40 -16.78
C ASP A 326 -28.91 6.88 -15.48
N ASP A 327 -30.01 7.50 -15.05
CA ASP A 327 -30.75 7.11 -13.85
C ASP A 327 -31.38 5.70 -13.98
N SER A 328 -31.54 5.16 -15.20
CA SER A 328 -32.16 3.85 -15.41
C SER A 328 -31.22 2.67 -15.12
N ARG A 329 -29.89 2.91 -15.19
CA ARG A 329 -28.85 1.91 -14.94
C ARG A 329 -27.71 2.55 -14.16
N PRO A 330 -27.91 2.81 -12.86
CA PRO A 330 -26.92 3.50 -12.05
C PRO A 330 -25.61 2.70 -12.04
N ARG A 331 -24.57 3.31 -12.58
CA ARG A 331 -23.19 2.80 -12.49
C ARG A 331 -22.54 3.35 -11.22
N GLN A 332 -21.67 2.56 -10.62
CA GLN A 332 -20.96 2.93 -9.40
C GLN A 332 -19.46 2.97 -9.66
N ALA A 333 -18.78 3.93 -9.03
CA ALA A 333 -17.33 3.91 -8.95
C ALA A 333 -16.90 2.62 -8.22
N ARG A 334 -15.85 1.98 -8.73
CA ARG A 334 -15.34 0.72 -8.15
C ARG A 334 -13.93 0.95 -7.66
N LEU A 335 -13.69 0.56 -6.41
CA LEU A 335 -12.34 0.48 -5.89
C LEU A 335 -11.72 -0.82 -6.38
N GLY A 336 -10.50 -0.75 -6.92
CA GLY A 336 -9.72 -1.91 -7.29
C GLY A 336 -9.07 -2.56 -6.07
N ASP A 337 -7.92 -3.19 -6.28
CA ASP A 337 -7.26 -3.93 -5.23
C ASP A 337 -6.77 -3.01 -4.11
N SER A 338 -7.37 -3.14 -2.92
CA SER A 338 -6.93 -2.45 -1.70
C SER A 338 -5.50 -2.82 -1.30
N ALA A 339 -4.94 -3.89 -1.89
CA ALA A 339 -3.58 -4.29 -1.68
C ALA A 339 -2.53 -3.40 -2.34
N ALA A 340 -2.96 -2.46 -3.19
CA ALA A 340 -2.08 -1.57 -3.92
C ALA A 340 -1.08 -0.85 -3.00
N PRO A 341 0.19 -0.70 -3.44
CA PRO A 341 1.19 0.08 -2.71
C PRO A 341 0.74 1.51 -2.40
N LEU A 342 1.25 2.07 -1.31
CA LEU A 342 0.95 3.43 -0.83
C LEU A 342 -0.55 3.67 -0.53
N LEU A 343 -1.31 2.59 -0.31
CA LEU A 343 -2.76 2.60 -0.14
C LEU A 343 -3.51 3.19 -1.35
N ALA A 344 -2.83 3.36 -2.48
CA ALA A 344 -3.33 4.05 -3.65
C ALA A 344 -4.02 3.09 -4.62
N ALA A 345 -5.02 2.38 -4.11
CA ALA A 345 -5.85 1.47 -4.88
C ALA A 345 -6.48 2.21 -6.08
N PRO A 346 -6.48 1.59 -7.27
CA PRO A 346 -7.05 2.22 -8.44
C PRO A 346 -8.56 2.40 -8.27
N ILE A 347 -9.12 3.47 -8.84
CA ILE A 347 -10.55 3.75 -8.80
C ILE A 347 -11.09 3.77 -10.22
N GLU A 348 -11.98 2.83 -10.55
CA GLU A 348 -12.66 2.76 -11.84
C GLU A 348 -13.92 3.66 -11.81
N LEU A 349 -14.00 4.56 -12.77
CA LEU A 349 -15.11 5.48 -13.00
C LEU A 349 -15.82 5.12 -14.32
N PRO A 350 -16.95 4.40 -14.28
CA PRO A 350 -17.75 4.14 -15.47
C PRO A 350 -18.56 5.37 -15.89
N GLY A 351 -18.12 6.02 -16.97
CA GLY A 351 -18.74 7.23 -17.51
C GLY A 351 -20.03 6.97 -18.30
N PRO A 352 -20.83 8.01 -18.56
CA PRO A 352 -20.74 9.34 -17.94
C PRO A 352 -21.22 9.33 -16.47
N MET A 353 -20.47 9.99 -15.57
CA MET A 353 -20.78 10.06 -14.14
C MET A 353 -20.09 11.24 -13.42
N THR A 354 -20.61 11.61 -12.26
CA THR A 354 -19.99 12.56 -11.32
C THR A 354 -19.77 11.88 -9.98
N VAL A 355 -18.59 12.04 -9.39
CA VAL A 355 -18.20 11.44 -8.12
C VAL A 355 -17.60 12.50 -7.20
N GLN A 356 -17.98 12.50 -5.93
CA GLN A 356 -17.55 13.48 -4.95
C GLN A 356 -16.91 12.83 -3.72
N TRP A 357 -15.75 13.34 -3.32
CA TRP A 357 -15.06 12.93 -2.10
C TRP A 357 -14.94 14.10 -1.14
N SER A 358 -15.06 13.82 0.15
CA SER A 358 -14.67 14.73 1.21
C SER A 358 -13.16 14.61 1.43
N LEU A 359 -12.43 15.70 1.19
CA LEU A 359 -10.99 15.73 1.40
C LEU A 359 -10.66 16.05 2.87
N PRO A 360 -9.55 15.50 3.42
CA PRO A 360 -9.05 15.90 4.73
C PRO A 360 -8.83 17.41 4.83
N VAL A 361 -9.03 17.96 6.03
CA VAL A 361 -8.75 19.38 6.32
C VAL A 361 -7.27 19.68 6.03
N GLY A 362 -6.98 20.88 5.52
CA GLY A 362 -5.60 21.27 5.19
C GLY A 362 -5.05 20.67 3.89
N THR A 363 -5.86 19.93 3.12
CA THR A 363 -5.47 19.40 1.81
C THR A 363 -5.11 20.51 0.81
N THR A 364 -3.91 20.44 0.26
CA THR A 364 -3.34 21.46 -0.66
C THR A 364 -3.01 20.92 -2.04
N ARG A 365 -2.80 19.62 -2.21
CA ARG A 365 -2.43 19.05 -3.52
C ARG A 365 -3.07 17.69 -3.76
N LEU A 366 -3.36 17.41 -5.01
CA LEU A 366 -3.74 16.09 -5.51
C LEU A 366 -2.88 15.76 -6.73
N ALA A 367 -2.29 14.56 -6.76
CA ALA A 367 -1.53 14.10 -7.91
C ALA A 367 -1.71 12.60 -8.17
N GLY A 368 -1.61 12.18 -9.43
CA GLY A 368 -1.74 10.79 -9.85
C GLY A 368 -1.96 10.70 -11.35
N TRP A 369 -2.66 9.66 -11.80
CA TRP A 369 -2.96 9.46 -13.22
C TRP A 369 -4.43 9.16 -13.42
N ALA A 370 -4.94 9.56 -14.58
CA ALA A 370 -6.16 9.03 -15.14
C ALA A 370 -5.82 8.31 -16.45
N ARG A 371 -6.39 7.12 -16.66
CA ARG A 371 -6.23 6.41 -17.93
C ARG A 371 -7.52 5.78 -18.43
N LEU A 372 -7.59 5.63 -19.74
CA LEU A 372 -8.53 4.80 -20.46
C LEU A 372 -8.00 3.36 -20.44
N PRO A 373 -8.80 2.36 -20.01
CA PRO A 373 -8.40 0.96 -20.09
C PRO A 373 -8.14 0.48 -21.52
N ASP A 374 -7.25 -0.49 -21.68
CA ASP A 374 -6.83 -1.00 -23.00
C ASP A 374 -8.01 -1.52 -23.83
N ASP A 375 -8.98 -2.17 -23.19
CA ASP A 375 -10.20 -2.67 -23.81
C ASP A 375 -11.23 -1.58 -24.15
N CYS A 376 -10.94 -0.33 -23.82
CA CYS A 376 -11.72 0.86 -24.17
C CYS A 376 -11.04 1.73 -25.24
N LEU A 377 -9.83 1.40 -25.69
CA LEU A 377 -9.08 2.26 -26.63
C LEU A 377 -9.74 2.38 -28.01
N ASP A 378 -10.48 1.36 -28.45
CA ASP A 378 -11.11 1.38 -29.77
C ASP A 378 -12.23 2.44 -29.88
N TRP A 379 -13.04 2.60 -28.82
CA TRP A 379 -14.26 3.41 -28.86
C TRP A 379 -14.33 4.52 -27.82
N GLY A 380 -13.67 4.34 -26.67
CA GLY A 380 -13.73 5.27 -25.55
C GLY A 380 -13.24 6.66 -25.93
N ASP A 381 -14.05 7.66 -25.60
CA ASP A 381 -13.73 9.07 -25.81
C ASP A 381 -14.51 9.87 -24.78
N CYS A 382 -13.82 10.32 -23.73
CA CYS A 382 -14.45 10.94 -22.58
C CYS A 382 -13.71 12.19 -22.12
N VAL A 383 -14.44 13.09 -21.45
CA VAL A 383 -13.90 14.33 -20.89
C VAL A 383 -13.92 14.23 -19.37
N LEU A 384 -12.74 14.17 -18.77
CA LEU A 384 -12.53 14.16 -17.33
C LEU A 384 -12.33 15.60 -16.83
N THR A 385 -13.20 16.06 -15.94
CA THR A 385 -13.10 17.36 -15.28
C THR A 385 -12.89 17.17 -13.78
N VAL A 386 -11.84 17.78 -13.24
CA VAL A 386 -11.52 17.80 -11.81
C VAL A 386 -11.83 19.19 -11.26
N SER A 387 -12.64 19.26 -10.21
CA SER A 387 -13.03 20.52 -9.58
C SER A 387 -13.09 20.42 -8.06
N ILE A 388 -13.00 21.57 -7.39
CA ILE A 388 -13.02 21.67 -5.93
C ILE A 388 -14.06 22.71 -5.48
N ALA A 389 -14.77 22.41 -4.41
CA ALA A 389 -15.68 23.35 -3.73
C ALA A 389 -15.47 23.29 -2.22
N GLN A 390 -15.84 24.36 -1.49
CA GLN A 390 -15.93 24.29 -0.03
C GLN A 390 -17.20 23.56 0.38
N ALA A 391 -17.12 22.67 1.36
CA ALA A 391 -18.29 21.98 1.87
C ALA A 391 -19.33 22.99 2.40
N GLY A 392 -20.59 22.81 2.02
CA GLY A 392 -21.71 23.66 2.49
C GLY A 392 -21.86 25.00 1.76
N GLN A 393 -20.94 25.37 0.87
CA GLN A 393 -21.15 26.51 -0.03
C GLN A 393 -21.84 26.03 -1.32
N ALA A 394 -23.11 26.40 -1.48
CA ALA A 394 -23.80 26.32 -2.77
C ALA A 394 -23.20 27.39 -3.71
N GLY A 395 -22.03 27.09 -4.26
CA GLY A 395 -21.23 28.03 -5.04
C GLY A 395 -20.48 27.33 -6.17
N VAL A 396 -20.06 28.13 -7.13
CA VAL A 396 -19.36 27.72 -8.36
C VAL A 396 -18.13 26.88 -7.99
N ALA A 397 -18.12 25.61 -8.41
CA ALA A 397 -16.95 24.76 -8.25
C ALA A 397 -15.77 25.35 -9.04
N ASN A 398 -14.60 25.44 -8.41
CA ASN A 398 -13.39 25.86 -9.11
C ASN A 398 -12.87 24.68 -9.93
N VAL A 399 -12.90 24.79 -11.26
CA VAL A 399 -12.35 23.77 -12.16
C VAL A 399 -10.83 23.87 -12.13
N LEU A 400 -10.18 22.77 -11.75
CA LEU A 400 -8.74 22.67 -11.59
C LEU A 400 -8.09 22.16 -12.86
N ALA A 401 -8.71 21.17 -13.51
CA ALA A 401 -8.23 20.57 -14.73
C ALA A 401 -9.39 19.97 -15.55
N THR A 402 -9.23 19.97 -16.87
CA THR A 402 -10.09 19.26 -17.82
C THR A 402 -9.20 18.54 -18.83
N HIS A 403 -9.42 17.24 -18.99
CA HIS A 403 -8.66 16.38 -19.89
C HIS A 403 -9.61 15.57 -20.77
N ARG A 404 -9.22 15.34 -22.02
CA ARG A 404 -9.90 14.39 -22.90
C ARG A 404 -9.07 13.10 -22.93
N LEU A 405 -9.70 11.96 -22.68
CA LEU A 405 -9.09 10.64 -22.78
C LEU A 405 -9.71 9.86 -23.93
N ASN A 406 -8.85 9.38 -24.84
CA ASN A 406 -9.20 8.60 -26.03
C ASN A 406 -7.97 7.79 -26.50
N ALA A 407 -8.03 7.12 -27.65
CA ALA A 407 -6.91 6.34 -28.19
C ALA A 407 -5.59 7.14 -28.39
N GLU A 408 -5.68 8.43 -28.72
CA GLU A 408 -4.51 9.29 -28.98
C GLU A 408 -3.89 9.82 -27.67
N SER A 409 -4.71 9.95 -26.63
CA SER A 409 -4.29 10.39 -25.29
C SER A 409 -4.93 9.50 -24.23
N PRO A 410 -4.55 8.21 -24.16
CA PRO A 410 -5.21 7.24 -23.30
C PRO A 410 -4.84 7.41 -21.84
N ARG A 411 -3.85 8.26 -21.53
CA ARG A 411 -3.36 8.49 -20.18
C ARG A 411 -2.99 9.95 -20.01
N VAL A 412 -3.42 10.54 -18.90
CA VAL A 412 -3.13 11.93 -18.53
C VAL A 412 -2.70 12.01 -17.07
N ARG A 413 -1.74 12.88 -16.79
CA ARG A 413 -1.30 13.16 -15.42
C ARG A 413 -2.28 14.11 -14.76
N LEU A 414 -2.69 13.78 -13.54
CA LEU A 414 -3.38 14.69 -12.64
C LEU A 414 -2.33 15.34 -11.74
N ASP A 415 -2.24 16.66 -11.76
CA ASP A 415 -1.40 17.44 -10.85
C ASP A 415 -2.13 18.75 -10.54
N CYS A 416 -2.94 18.72 -9.49
CA CYS A 416 -3.85 19.80 -9.14
C CYS A 416 -3.38 20.51 -7.87
N ASP A 417 -3.06 21.79 -7.98
CA ASP A 417 -2.93 22.69 -6.84
C ASP A 417 -4.33 23.08 -6.34
N LEU A 418 -4.65 22.72 -5.10
CA LEU A 418 -5.94 22.97 -4.47
C LEU A 418 -5.97 24.33 -3.76
N GLY A 419 -4.88 25.10 -3.86
CA GLY A 419 -4.69 26.39 -3.21
C GLY A 419 -4.27 26.24 -1.75
N PRO A 420 -4.26 27.36 -0.99
CA PRO A 420 -3.82 27.37 0.40
C PRO A 420 -4.64 26.42 1.27
N PRO A 421 -4.08 25.89 2.38
CA PRO A 421 -4.81 24.99 3.27
C PRO A 421 -6.08 25.65 3.79
N SER A 422 -7.18 24.89 3.80
CA SER A 422 -8.45 25.34 4.35
C SER A 422 -8.74 24.66 5.68
N ALA A 423 -9.24 25.44 6.64
CA ALA A 423 -9.75 24.92 7.92
C ALA A 423 -11.11 24.22 7.78
N ALA A 424 -11.81 24.42 6.66
CA ALA A 424 -13.06 23.74 6.35
C ALA A 424 -12.80 22.55 5.41
N PRO A 425 -13.56 21.45 5.52
CA PRO A 425 -13.47 20.36 4.57
C PRO A 425 -13.81 20.84 3.16
N ARG A 426 -13.11 20.29 2.17
CA ARG A 426 -13.33 20.56 0.75
C ARG A 426 -13.94 19.35 0.07
N LEU A 427 -14.77 19.58 -0.93
CA LEU A 427 -15.36 18.55 -1.77
C LEU A 427 -14.61 18.50 -3.10
N LEU A 428 -13.88 17.42 -3.34
CA LEU A 428 -13.34 17.09 -4.66
C LEU A 428 -14.46 16.51 -5.49
N THR A 429 -14.70 17.08 -6.68
CA THR A 429 -15.65 16.54 -7.65
C THR A 429 -14.90 16.15 -8.91
N ILE A 430 -15.01 14.88 -9.29
CA ILE A 430 -14.54 14.37 -10.59
C ILE A 430 -15.78 14.07 -11.43
N THR A 431 -15.89 14.76 -12.56
CA THR A 431 -16.92 14.52 -13.56
C THR A 431 -16.30 13.87 -14.77
N LEU A 432 -16.90 12.78 -15.22
CA LEU A 432 -16.58 12.10 -16.45
C LEU A 432 -17.76 12.28 -17.40
N ASP A 433 -17.61 13.15 -18.40
CA ASP A 433 -18.60 13.40 -19.43
C ASP A 433 -18.25 12.64 -20.71
N GLN A 434 -19.25 12.45 -21.57
CA GLN A 434 -19.05 11.86 -22.90
C GLN A 434 -18.24 12.79 -23.80
N GLY A 435 -17.38 12.23 -24.63
CA GLY A 435 -16.67 12.93 -25.70
C GLY A 435 -17.47 13.01 -27.00
N GLU A 436 -16.78 13.13 -28.12
CA GLU A 436 -17.40 13.31 -29.44
C GLU A 436 -18.05 12.02 -29.97
N ARG A 437 -17.58 10.85 -29.50
CA ARG A 437 -18.11 9.54 -29.90
C ARG A 437 -19.33 9.08 -29.09
N GLY A 438 -19.80 9.91 -28.17
CA GLY A 438 -20.85 9.53 -27.22
C GLY A 438 -20.37 8.53 -26.16
N PRO A 439 -21.27 7.99 -25.33
CA PRO A 439 -20.90 7.27 -24.11
C PRO A 439 -20.57 5.78 -24.34
N ILE A 440 -19.74 5.48 -25.35
CA ILE A 440 -19.40 4.11 -25.75
C ILE A 440 -18.06 3.72 -25.13
N GLN A 441 -18.09 2.76 -24.21
CA GLN A 441 -16.90 2.30 -23.47
C GLN A 441 -16.16 3.43 -22.71
N ASP A 442 -16.87 4.50 -22.35
CA ASP A 442 -16.33 5.57 -21.52
C ASP A 442 -16.09 5.05 -20.09
N ARG A 443 -14.83 4.78 -19.79
CA ARG A 443 -14.38 4.31 -18.50
C ARG A 443 -13.00 4.86 -18.21
N VAL A 444 -12.81 5.44 -17.04
CA VAL A 444 -11.51 5.96 -16.61
C VAL A 444 -11.07 5.22 -15.35
N ILE A 445 -9.80 4.82 -15.29
CA ILE A 445 -9.17 4.35 -14.06
C ILE A 445 -8.30 5.48 -13.53
N LEU A 446 -8.59 5.91 -12.31
CA LEU A 446 -7.71 6.78 -11.53
C LEU A 446 -6.66 5.91 -10.85
N GLU A 447 -5.40 6.09 -11.23
CA GLU A 447 -4.29 5.30 -10.71
C GLU A 447 -3.43 6.16 -9.79
N HIS A 448 -3.01 5.56 -8.67
CA HIS A 448 -1.96 6.13 -7.85
C HIS A 448 -2.25 7.56 -7.36
N VAL A 449 -3.53 7.88 -7.15
CA VAL A 449 -3.94 9.24 -6.78
C VAL A 449 -3.66 9.47 -5.29
N LEU A 450 -2.66 10.30 -5.03
CA LEU A 450 -2.25 10.76 -3.72
C LEU A 450 -2.78 12.18 -3.46
N ILE A 451 -3.06 12.45 -2.20
CA ILE A 451 -3.50 13.72 -1.65
C ILE A 451 -2.48 14.14 -0.60
N ARG A 452 -2.09 15.42 -0.61
CA ARG A 452 -1.19 16.00 0.40
C ARG A 452 -1.89 17.09 1.22
N THR A 453 -1.65 17.11 2.52
CA THR A 453 -2.04 18.17 3.46
C THR A 453 -0.85 19.05 3.84
N ALA A 454 -1.09 20.32 4.15
CA ALA A 454 -0.03 21.25 4.58
C ALA A 454 0.45 21.03 6.01
N GLU A 455 -0.44 20.51 6.86
CA GLU A 455 -0.14 20.23 8.27
C GLU A 455 -0.26 18.71 8.51
N PRO A 456 0.55 18.16 9.44
CA PRO A 456 0.37 16.80 9.93
C PRO A 456 -1.05 16.62 10.47
N ARG A 457 -1.65 15.46 10.20
CA ARG A 457 -2.91 15.07 10.86
C ARG A 457 -2.71 15.05 12.37
N ARG A 458 -3.66 15.62 13.11
CA ARG A 458 -3.64 15.66 14.57
C ARG A 458 -4.60 14.65 15.16
#